data_AF-A0AAV1SNI6-F1
#
_entry.id   AF-A0AAV1SNI6-F1
#
_cell.length_a   1.000
_cell.length_b   1.000
_cell.length_c   1.000
_cell.angle_alpha   90.00
_cell.angle_beta   90.00
_cell.angle_gamma   90.00
#
_symmetry.space_group_name_H-M   'P 1'
#
loop_
_entity.id
_entity.type
_entity.pdbx_description
1 polymer ?
#
loop_
_entity_poly.entity_id
_entity_poly.type
_entity_poly.pdbx_seq_one_letter_code
_entity_poly.pdbx_strand_id
1 'polypeptide(L)'
;MDRQIFIFEIPAGSVNVFLVLTLTIWLIFYDRILLPLLARFTSKPRGGLTSKVRMGIGLLLPIAARAMSAVVETIRRRTAIEEGLEDQPDGVVNMSVAWLLPPIILLGLAEAFNSIGQIEFYYSQFPKSRSSIAVALFTFGTAVADLIGSGLVDVVDRVTSKGGQESWFVK
;
A
#
# COMPACT_ATOMS: atom_id res chain seq x y z
N MET A 1 3.26 -20.11 -2.49
CA MET A 1 4.17 -19.43 -1.55
C MET A 1 4.08 -20.18 -0.24
N ASP A 2 5.22 -20.65 0.23
CA ASP A 2 5.32 -21.35 1.51
C ASP A 2 5.09 -20.34 2.65
N ARG A 3 4.10 -20.66 3.49
CA ARG A 3 3.63 -19.81 4.60
C ARG A 3 4.36 -20.10 5.91
N GLN A 4 5.30 -21.05 5.91
CA GLN A 4 6.06 -21.40 7.09
C GLN A 4 7.30 -20.52 7.25
N ILE A 5 7.35 -19.78 8.37
CA ILE A 5 8.58 -19.14 8.84
C ILE A 5 8.87 -19.72 10.23
N PHE A 6 9.95 -20.50 10.32
CA PHE A 6 10.43 -21.23 11.50
C PHE A 6 9.45 -22.27 12.11
N ILE A 7 8.29 -21.88 12.65
CA ILE A 7 7.29 -22.78 13.31
C ILE A 7 5.82 -22.27 13.16
N PHE A 8 5.58 -21.11 12.51
CA PHE A 8 4.24 -20.50 12.45
C PHE A 8 3.78 -20.30 11.01
N GLU A 9 2.60 -20.84 10.67
CA GLU A 9 1.95 -20.62 9.39
C GLU A 9 1.30 -19.24 9.42
N ILE A 10 1.82 -18.28 8.64
CA ILE A 10 1.22 -16.94 8.55
C ILE A 10 -0.05 -17.07 7.71
N PRO A 11 -1.25 -16.85 8.29
CA PRO A 11 -2.48 -16.83 7.51
C PRO A 11 -2.40 -15.72 6.46
N ALA A 12 -2.91 -15.95 5.26
CA ALA A 12 -2.91 -14.95 4.18
C ALA A 12 -3.55 -13.60 4.60
N GLY A 13 -4.48 -13.63 5.56
CA GLY A 13 -5.10 -12.41 6.12
C GLY A 13 -4.18 -11.60 7.05
N SER A 14 -3.19 -12.23 7.69
CA SER A 14 -2.32 -11.58 8.67
C SER A 14 -1.25 -10.68 8.04
N VAL A 15 -1.06 -10.73 6.72
CA VAL A 15 -0.04 -9.93 6.03
C VAL A 15 -0.35 -8.43 6.12
N ASN A 16 -1.64 -8.04 6.22
CA ASN A 16 -2.04 -6.65 6.44
C ASN A 16 -1.62 -6.11 7.82
N VAL A 17 -1.34 -6.97 8.81
CA VAL A 17 -0.84 -6.51 10.12
C VAL A 17 0.50 -5.81 9.97
N PHE A 18 1.35 -6.24 9.03
CA PHE A 18 2.64 -5.59 8.77
C PHE A 18 2.47 -4.16 8.23
N LEU A 19 1.41 -3.90 7.47
CA LEU A 19 1.08 -2.54 7.02
C LEU A 19 0.78 -1.65 8.23
N VAL A 20 -0.13 -2.09 9.11
CA VAL A 20 -0.53 -1.34 10.30
C VAL A 20 0.65 -1.13 11.26
N LEU A 21 1.48 -2.16 11.45
CA LEU A 21 2.70 -2.06 12.26
C LEU A 21 3.68 -1.04 11.66
N THR A 22 3.91 -1.10 10.34
CA THR A 22 4.82 -0.18 9.66
C THR A 22 4.34 1.27 9.79
N LEU A 23 3.05 1.51 9.57
CA LEU A 23 2.43 2.82 9.74
C LEU A 23 2.60 3.32 11.19
N THR A 24 2.34 2.46 12.17
CA THR A 24 2.43 2.82 13.60
C THR A 24 3.86 3.15 14.01
N ILE A 25 4.83 2.30 13.63
CA ILE A 25 6.26 2.52 13.91
C ILE A 25 6.73 3.80 13.24
N TRP A 26 6.32 4.04 11.99
CA TRP A 26 6.67 5.25 11.26
C TRP A 26 6.09 6.50 11.92
N LEU A 27 4.85 6.45 12.41
CA LEU A 27 4.23 7.56 13.13
C LEU A 27 5.01 7.90 14.41
N ILE A 28 5.37 6.89 15.21
CA ILE A 28 6.18 7.07 16.43
C ILE A 28 7.53 7.67 16.08
N PHE A 29 8.19 7.18 15.03
CA PHE A 29 9.46 7.70 14.54
C PHE A 29 9.33 9.16 14.07
N TYR A 30 8.27 9.46 13.32
CA TYR A 30 8.00 10.80 12.82
C TYR A 30 7.83 11.80 13.98
N ASP A 31 6.99 11.44 14.94
CA ASP A 31 6.62 12.34 16.04
C ASP A 31 7.75 12.52 17.05
N ARG A 32 8.49 11.45 17.37
CA ARG A 32 9.55 11.51 18.39
C ARG A 32 10.91 11.95 17.88
N ILE A 33 11.23 11.72 16.60
CA ILE A 33 12.58 11.95 16.07
C ILE A 33 12.54 13.02 14.98
N LEU A 34 11.75 12.82 13.92
CA LEU A 34 11.75 13.76 12.78
C LEU A 34 11.19 15.13 13.15
N LEU A 35 10.07 15.21 13.87
CA LEU A 35 9.49 16.49 14.30
C LEU A 35 10.46 17.34 15.13
N PRO A 36 11.03 16.85 16.26
CA PRO A 36 11.95 17.67 17.05
C PRO A 36 13.26 17.99 16.30
N LEU A 37 13.74 17.09 15.44
CA LEU A 37 14.90 17.36 14.59
C LEU A 37 14.61 18.48 13.60
N LEU A 38 13.50 18.38 12.86
CA LEU A 38 13.08 19.38 11.89
C LEU A 38 12.71 20.71 12.55
N ALA A 39 12.16 20.70 13.77
CA ALA A 39 11.91 21.90 14.55
C ALA A 39 13.20 22.59 15.01
N ARG A 40 14.27 21.83 15.27
CA ARG A 40 15.60 22.39 15.56
C ARG A 40 16.24 23.04 14.34
N PHE A 41 16.08 22.45 13.15
CA PHE A 41 16.66 22.98 11.91
C PHE A 41 15.79 24.02 11.20
N THR A 42 14.47 23.98 11.41
CA THR A 42 13.50 24.84 10.72
C THR A 42 12.83 25.73 11.75
N SER A 43 13.15 27.03 11.76
CA SER A 43 12.52 28.04 12.63
C SER A 43 11.04 28.34 12.28
N LYS A 44 10.30 27.35 11.77
CA LYS A 44 8.87 27.45 11.50
C LYS A 44 8.07 27.03 12.75
N PRO A 45 6.98 27.75 13.09
CA PRO A 45 6.20 27.50 14.31
C PRO A 45 5.52 26.12 14.36
N ARG A 46 5.47 25.38 13.25
CA ARG A 46 4.92 24.01 13.16
C ARG A 46 5.98 22.91 12.98
N GLY A 47 7.29 23.24 12.93
CA GLY A 47 8.42 22.31 12.86
C GLY A 47 8.16 20.98 12.14
N GLY A 48 8.39 20.89 10.82
CA GLY A 48 8.12 19.66 10.10
C GLY A 48 8.15 19.80 8.58
N LEU A 49 8.00 18.66 7.87
CA LEU A 49 7.82 18.64 6.42
C LEU A 49 6.49 19.33 6.05
N THR A 50 6.51 20.14 4.99
CA THR A 50 5.27 20.79 4.50
C THR A 50 4.26 19.73 4.04
N SER A 51 2.98 19.91 4.35
CA SER A 51 1.92 18.93 4.05
C SER A 51 1.91 18.52 2.58
N LYS A 52 2.15 19.47 1.66
CA LYS A 52 2.30 19.20 0.21
C LYS A 52 3.44 18.24 -0.13
N VAL A 53 4.58 18.35 0.55
CA VAL A 53 5.75 17.47 0.35
C VAL A 53 5.44 16.06 0.87
N ARG A 54 4.79 15.97 2.05
CA ARG A 54 4.37 14.68 2.62
C ARG A 54 3.38 13.97 1.70
N MET A 55 2.41 14.70 1.15
CA MET A 55 1.49 14.17 0.12
C MET A 55 2.25 13.72 -1.13
N GLY A 56 3.20 14.51 -1.64
CA GLY A 56 3.99 14.13 -2.81
C GLY A 56 4.77 12.81 -2.61
N ILE A 57 5.44 12.65 -1.47
CA ILE A 57 6.13 11.40 -1.12
C ILE A 57 5.13 10.25 -1.01
N GLY A 58 4.00 10.49 -0.33
CA GLY A 58 2.94 9.51 -0.16
C GLY A 58 2.25 9.07 -1.45
N LEU A 59 2.36 9.84 -2.53
CA LEU A 59 1.86 9.48 -3.87
C LEU A 59 2.89 8.71 -4.71
N LEU A 60 4.19 8.92 -4.48
CA LEU A 60 5.27 8.23 -5.21
C LEU A 60 5.57 6.83 -4.64
N LEU A 61 5.49 6.67 -3.32
CA LEU A 61 5.79 5.41 -2.64
C LEU A 61 4.87 4.24 -3.07
N PRO A 62 3.55 4.41 -3.27
CA PRO A 62 2.68 3.34 -3.78
C PRO A 62 3.08 2.87 -5.17
N ILE A 63 3.57 3.77 -6.02
CA ILE A 63 4.03 3.42 -7.37
C ILE A 63 5.27 2.51 -7.27
N ALA A 64 6.21 2.87 -6.41
CA ALA A 64 7.38 2.03 -6.13
C ALA A 64 6.99 0.67 -5.52
N ALA A 65 6.03 0.66 -4.60
CA ALA A 65 5.50 -0.58 -4.01
C ALA A 65 4.86 -1.49 -5.06
N ARG A 66 4.06 -0.92 -5.99
CA ARG A 66 3.43 -1.67 -7.08
C ARG A 66 4.46 -2.19 -8.08
N ALA A 67 5.48 -1.40 -8.42
CA ALA A 67 6.59 -1.87 -9.27
C ALA A 67 7.34 -3.05 -8.63
N MET A 68 7.63 -2.96 -7.33
CA MET A 68 8.27 -4.04 -6.58
C MET A 68 7.38 -5.29 -6.53
N SER A 69 6.07 -5.13 -6.28
CA SER A 69 5.10 -6.23 -6.31
C SER A 69 5.04 -6.91 -7.68
N ALA A 70 5.14 -6.16 -8.78
CA ALA A 70 5.17 -6.71 -10.12
C ALA A 70 6.44 -7.55 -10.38
N VAL A 71 7.60 -7.12 -9.87
CA VAL A 71 8.85 -7.89 -9.94
C VAL A 71 8.73 -9.18 -9.13
N VAL A 72 8.22 -9.10 -7.90
CA VAL A 72 8.00 -10.27 -7.04
C VAL A 72 7.07 -11.27 -7.70
N GLU A 73 5.97 -10.80 -8.32
CA GLU A 73 5.03 -11.67 -9.02
C GLU A 73 5.65 -12.30 -10.28
N THR A 74 6.51 -11.56 -10.99
CA THR A 74 7.24 -12.10 -12.14
C THR A 74 8.16 -13.24 -11.72
N ILE A 75 8.88 -13.08 -10.60
CA ILE A 75 9.75 -14.13 -10.04
C ILE A 75 8.90 -15.32 -9.59
N ARG A 76 7.80 -15.08 -8.87
CA ARG A 76 6.88 -16.14 -8.43
C ARG A 76 6.35 -16.96 -9.60
N ARG A 77 5.89 -16.29 -10.66
CA ARG A 77 5.37 -16.93 -11.87
C ARG A 77 6.45 -17.77 -12.56
N ARG A 78 7.67 -17.25 -12.67
CA ARG A 78 8.80 -17.98 -13.25
C ARG A 78 9.14 -19.24 -12.46
N THR A 79 9.19 -19.16 -11.13
CA THR A 79 9.46 -20.33 -10.28
C THR A 79 8.34 -21.36 -10.37
N ALA A 80 7.08 -20.94 -10.45
CA ALA A 80 5.95 -21.86 -10.64
C ALA A 80 6.04 -22.64 -11.97
N ILE A 81 6.48 -21.96 -13.04
CA ILE A 81 6.75 -22.55 -14.35
C ILE A 81 7.91 -23.56 -14.27
N GLU A 82 9.02 -23.18 -13.64
CA GLU A 82 10.20 -24.04 -13.47
C GLU A 82 9.92 -25.29 -12.60
N GLU A 83 9.01 -25.19 -11.63
CA GLU A 83 8.58 -26.30 -10.78
C GLU A 83 7.50 -27.20 -11.43
N GLY A 84 7.06 -26.89 -12.66
CA GLY A 84 6.03 -27.65 -13.38
C GLY A 84 4.62 -27.54 -12.75
N LEU A 85 4.40 -26.51 -11.94
CA LEU A 85 3.13 -26.25 -11.24
C LEU A 85 2.18 -25.34 -12.05
N GLU A 86 2.40 -25.21 -13.36
CA GLU A 86 1.62 -24.31 -14.23
C GLU A 86 0.11 -24.60 -14.20
N ASP A 87 -0.28 -25.86 -14.11
CA ASP A 87 -1.68 -26.33 -14.12
C ASP A 87 -2.20 -26.76 -12.72
N GLN A 88 -1.44 -26.50 -11.64
CA GLN A 88 -1.86 -26.82 -10.26
C GLN A 88 -2.23 -25.55 -9.49
N PRO A 89 -3.52 -25.20 -9.38
CA PRO A 89 -3.97 -24.02 -8.64
C PRO A 89 -3.60 -24.06 -7.14
N ASP A 90 -3.48 -25.26 -6.57
CA ASP A 90 -3.06 -25.49 -5.17
C ASP A 90 -1.55 -25.75 -5.00
N GLY A 91 -0.77 -25.62 -6.07
CA GLY A 91 0.68 -25.83 -6.07
C GLY A 91 1.39 -24.82 -5.15
N VAL A 92 1.96 -25.30 -4.05
CA VAL A 92 2.74 -24.44 -3.15
C VAL A 92 4.10 -24.16 -3.80
N VAL A 93 4.20 -23.02 -4.50
CA VAL A 93 5.49 -22.51 -4.99
C VAL A 93 6.44 -22.31 -3.80
N ASN A 94 7.65 -22.88 -3.87
CA ASN A 94 8.72 -22.76 -2.86
C ASN A 94 9.29 -21.33 -2.81
N MET A 95 8.45 -20.39 -2.42
CA MET A 95 8.80 -18.99 -2.27
C MET A 95 8.26 -18.50 -0.93
N SER A 96 9.15 -17.97 -0.10
CA SER A 96 8.79 -17.48 1.23
C SER A 96 7.82 -16.30 1.14
N VAL A 97 6.81 -16.27 2.03
CA VAL A 97 5.90 -15.11 2.23
C VAL A 97 6.67 -13.82 2.55
N ALA A 98 7.92 -13.90 3.01
CA ALA A 98 8.77 -12.74 3.25
C ALA A 98 8.92 -11.82 2.02
N TRP A 99 8.78 -12.33 0.80
CA TRP A 99 8.82 -11.53 -0.43
C TRP A 99 7.64 -10.55 -0.59
N LEU A 100 6.55 -10.74 0.15
CA LEU A 100 5.43 -9.80 0.19
C LEU A 100 5.68 -8.64 1.18
N LEU A 101 6.63 -8.78 2.11
CA LEU A 101 6.90 -7.76 3.12
C LEU A 101 7.42 -6.44 2.50
N PRO A 102 8.40 -6.43 1.57
CA PRO A 102 8.92 -5.19 1.01
C PRO A 102 7.87 -4.27 0.36
N PRO A 103 6.99 -4.73 -0.55
CA PRO A 103 5.96 -3.85 -1.12
C PRO A 103 4.93 -3.40 -0.07
N ILE A 104 4.63 -4.23 0.94
CA ILE A 104 3.65 -3.90 1.99
C ILE A 104 4.20 -2.86 2.97
N ILE A 105 5.47 -2.95 3.34
CA ILE A 105 6.17 -1.93 4.16
C ILE A 105 6.17 -0.60 3.42
N LEU A 106 6.49 -0.59 2.12
CA LEU A 106 6.46 0.63 1.31
C LEU A 106 5.04 1.23 1.23
N LEU A 107 4.02 0.38 1.13
CA LEU A 107 2.63 0.82 1.14
C LEU A 107 2.22 1.43 2.49
N GLY A 108 2.61 0.80 3.61
CA GLY A 108 2.35 1.34 4.95
C GLY A 108 3.05 2.69 5.19
N LEU A 109 4.28 2.85 4.69
CA LEU A 109 4.97 4.14 4.70
C LEU A 109 4.23 5.18 3.84
N ALA A 110 3.81 4.78 2.63
CA ALA A 110 3.07 5.67 1.74
C ALA A 110 1.79 6.20 2.39
N GLU A 111 1.01 5.32 3.02
CA GLU A 111 -0.22 5.68 3.71
C GLU A 111 0.06 6.61 4.88
N ALA A 112 1.09 6.33 5.68
CA ALA A 112 1.47 7.19 6.80
C ALA A 112 1.85 8.61 6.34
N PHE A 113 2.56 8.76 5.22
CA PHE A 113 2.90 10.08 4.67
C PHE A 113 1.70 10.77 4.02
N ASN A 114 0.92 10.04 3.23
CA ASN A 114 -0.18 10.58 2.44
C ASN A 114 -1.36 10.98 3.33
N SER A 115 -1.86 10.08 4.18
CA SER A 115 -3.08 10.31 4.98
C SER A 115 -2.91 11.50 5.92
N ILE A 116 -1.76 11.60 6.60
CA ILE A 116 -1.45 12.73 7.48
C ILE A 116 -1.32 14.03 6.69
N GLY A 117 -0.58 14.00 5.57
CA GLY A 117 -0.39 15.18 4.72
C GLY A 117 -1.69 15.70 4.10
N GLN A 118 -2.57 14.80 3.65
CA GLN A 118 -3.87 15.15 3.07
C GLN A 118 -4.81 15.77 4.10
N ILE A 119 -4.93 15.16 5.29
CA ILE A 119 -5.79 15.68 6.36
C ILE A 119 -5.30 17.05 6.83
N GLU A 120 -3.99 17.22 7.03
CA GLU A 120 -3.40 18.50 7.42
C GLU A 120 -3.62 19.58 6.34
N PHE A 121 -3.47 19.20 5.06
CA PHE A 121 -3.75 20.09 3.95
C PHE A 121 -5.22 20.52 3.93
N TYR A 122 -6.18 19.60 4.05
CA TYR A 122 -7.59 19.94 4.09
C TYR A 122 -7.91 20.87 5.27
N TYR A 123 -7.40 20.59 6.47
CA TYR A 123 -7.57 21.49 7.61
C TYR A 123 -6.92 22.86 7.43
N SER A 124 -5.87 22.98 6.61
CA SER A 124 -5.27 24.27 6.27
C SER A 124 -6.13 25.11 5.32
N GLN A 125 -6.94 24.46 4.49
CA GLN A 125 -7.79 25.12 3.48
C GLN A 125 -9.19 25.43 4.00
N PHE A 126 -9.71 24.63 4.95
CA PHE A 126 -11.05 24.82 5.50
C PHE A 126 -11.05 25.60 6.83
N PRO A 127 -12.04 26.47 7.08
CA PRO A 127 -12.21 27.10 8.39
C PRO A 127 -12.48 26.04 9.47
N LYS A 128 -12.08 26.29 10.72
CA LYS A 128 -12.25 25.36 11.86
C LYS A 128 -13.70 24.86 12.07
N SER A 129 -14.70 25.63 11.66
CA SER A 129 -16.13 25.26 11.73
C SER A 129 -16.55 24.22 10.68
N ARG A 130 -15.71 23.92 9.68
CA ARG A 130 -16.00 23.02 8.55
C ARG A 130 -15.09 21.79 8.52
N SER A 131 -14.50 21.43 9.66
CA SER A 131 -13.65 20.25 9.82
C SER A 131 -14.29 18.94 9.34
N SER A 132 -15.62 18.81 9.45
CA SER A 132 -16.36 17.65 8.94
C SER A 132 -16.29 17.51 7.41
N ILE A 133 -16.26 18.63 6.66
CA ILE A 133 -16.15 18.61 5.20
C ILE A 133 -14.79 18.07 4.76
N ALA A 134 -13.71 18.37 5.50
CA ALA A 134 -12.38 17.85 5.23
C ALA A 134 -12.33 16.32 5.29
N VAL A 135 -12.92 15.73 6.33
CA VAL A 135 -12.99 14.26 6.50
C VAL A 135 -13.92 13.64 5.44
N ALA A 136 -15.07 14.27 5.17
CA ALA A 136 -15.99 13.81 4.14
C ALA A 136 -15.34 13.75 2.75
N LEU A 137 -14.56 14.77 2.37
CA LEU A 137 -13.82 14.80 1.10
C LEU A 137 -12.72 13.74 1.05
N PHE A 138 -12.04 13.49 2.16
CA PHE A 138 -11.04 12.42 2.24
C PHE A 138 -11.68 11.05 2.00
N THR A 139 -12.74 10.72 2.75
CA THR A 139 -13.45 9.43 2.60
C THR A 139 -14.08 9.28 1.23
N PHE A 140 -14.67 10.35 0.68
CA PHE A 140 -15.23 10.34 -0.67
C PHE A 140 -14.14 10.07 -1.72
N GLY A 141 -12.96 10.70 -1.58
CA GLY A 141 -11.82 10.43 -2.45
C GLY A 141 -11.40 8.96 -2.44
N THR A 142 -11.34 8.34 -1.26
CA THR A 142 -11.06 6.89 -1.13
C THR A 142 -12.15 6.05 -1.80
N ALA A 143 -13.42 6.36 -1.59
CA ALA A 143 -14.53 5.63 -2.21
C ALA A 143 -14.48 5.69 -3.76
N VAL A 144 -14.15 6.86 -4.32
CA VAL A 144 -13.96 7.02 -5.77
C VAL A 144 -12.77 6.19 -6.25
N ALA A 145 -11.66 6.19 -5.51
CA ALA A 145 -10.49 5.38 -5.85
C ALA A 145 -10.81 3.87 -5.86
N ASP A 146 -11.58 3.39 -4.88
CA ASP A 146 -11.99 1.99 -4.81
C ASP A 146 -12.93 1.60 -5.96
N LEU A 147 -13.86 2.49 -6.34
CA LEU A 147 -14.72 2.29 -7.51
C LEU A 147 -13.93 2.21 -8.81
N ILE A 148 -12.94 3.09 -8.99
CA ILE A 148 -12.03 3.04 -10.15
C ILE A 148 -11.24 1.73 -10.14
N GLY A 149 -10.75 1.29 -8.98
CA GLY A 149 -10.05 0.03 -8.81
C GLY A 149 -10.90 -1.18 -9.21
N SER A 150 -12.14 -1.23 -8.73
CA SER A 150 -13.10 -2.29 -9.11
C SER A 150 -13.39 -2.27 -10.62
N GLY A 151 -13.61 -1.08 -11.19
CA GLY A 151 -13.84 -0.95 -12.63
C GLY A 151 -12.65 -1.39 -13.46
N LEU A 152 -11.41 -1.13 -13.01
CA LEU A 152 -10.20 -1.59 -13.68
C LEU A 152 -10.11 -3.11 -13.67
N VAL A 153 -10.42 -3.76 -12.56
CA VAL A 153 -10.46 -5.24 -12.46
C VAL A 153 -11.51 -5.80 -13.42
N ASP A 154 -12.71 -5.23 -13.45
CA ASP A 154 -13.78 -5.65 -14.38
C ASP A 154 -13.37 -5.50 -15.85
N VAL A 155 -12.66 -4.42 -16.20
CA VAL A 155 -12.15 -4.21 -17.55
C VAL A 155 -11.10 -5.25 -17.91
N VAL A 156 -10.15 -5.53 -17.01
CA VAL A 156 -9.12 -6.55 -17.23
C VAL A 156 -9.74 -7.94 -17.36
N ASP A 157 -10.73 -8.26 -16.53
CA ASP A 157 -11.48 -9.51 -16.58
C ASP A 157 -12.19 -9.70 -17.93
N ARG A 158 -12.92 -8.68 -18.39
CA ARG A 158 -13.62 -8.69 -19.68
C ARG A 158 -12.69 -8.75 -20.88
N VAL A 159 -11.52 -8.12 -20.80
CA VAL A 159 -10.53 -8.13 -21.89
C VAL A 159 -9.85 -9.49 -21.97
N THR A 160 -9.48 -10.08 -20.83
CA THR A 160 -8.80 -11.39 -20.82
C THR A 160 -9.75 -12.54 -21.17
N SER A 161 -11.02 -12.49 -20.75
CA SER A 161 -12.01 -13.53 -21.05
C SER A 161 -12.57 -13.50 -22.48
N LYS A 162 -12.26 -12.46 -23.27
CA LYS A 162 -12.70 -12.37 -24.67
C LYS A 162 -11.94 -13.39 -25.53
N GLY A 163 -12.62 -14.49 -25.86
CA GLY A 163 -12.11 -15.54 -26.75
C GLY A 163 -12.30 -16.97 -26.24
N GLY A 164 -13.00 -17.17 -25.12
CA GLY A 164 -13.20 -18.50 -24.53
C GLY A 164 -12.02 -19.02 -23.70
N GLN A 165 -11.04 -18.14 -23.40
CA GLN A 165 -9.96 -18.41 -22.46
C GLN A 165 -10.40 -18.05 -21.03
N GLU A 166 -9.88 -18.79 -20.03
CA GLU A 166 -10.17 -18.51 -18.62
C GLU A 166 -9.69 -17.11 -18.22
N SER A 167 -10.44 -16.47 -17.32
CA SER A 167 -10.06 -15.17 -16.78
C SER A 167 -8.71 -15.27 -16.07
N TRP A 168 -7.86 -14.25 -16.22
CA TRP A 168 -6.59 -14.14 -15.49
C TRP A 168 -6.76 -14.27 -13.96
N PHE A 169 -7.93 -13.91 -13.44
CA PHE A 169 -8.20 -13.90 -12.00
C PHE A 169 -8.89 -15.18 -11.49
N VAL A 170 -8.93 -16.27 -12.27
CA VAL A 170 -9.60 -17.58 -12.01
C VAL A 170 -10.26 -17.65 -10.62
N LYS A 171 -11.60 -17.52 -10.61
CA LYS A 171 -12.45 -17.63 -9.42
C LYS A 171 -12.50 -19.05 -8.86
#